data_AF-A0A527HND0-F1
#
_entry.id   AF-A0A527HND0-F1
#
_cell.length_a   1.000
_cell.length_b   1.000
_cell.length_c   1.000
_cell.angle_alpha   90.00
_cell.angle_beta   90.00
_cell.angle_gamma   90.00
#
_symmetry.space_group_name_H-M   'P 1'
#
loop_
_entity.id
_entity.type
_entity.pdbx_description
1 polymer ?
#
loop_
_entity_poly.entity_id
_entity_poly.type
_entity_poly.pdbx_seq_one_letter_code
_entity_poly.pdbx_strand_id
1 'polypeptide(L)' 'FEGASLGEGKKSIAIEVSIQPVEKTLTDEDFEALAKRIVENVGKQAGGVLRT' A
#
# COMPACT_ATOMS: atom_id res chain seq x y z
N PHE A 1 5.33 -11.12 7.55
CA PHE A 1 6.71 -11.62 7.43
C PHE A 1 7.59 -10.86 8.40
N GLU A 2 8.32 -11.60 9.24
CA GLU A 2 9.31 -11.11 10.19
C GLU A 2 10.59 -11.92 9.92
N GLY A 3 11.76 -11.28 9.88
CA GLY A 3 13.01 -11.96 9.54
C GLY A 3 14.19 -10.99 9.48
N ALA A 4 15.41 -11.52 9.62
CA ALA A 4 16.63 -10.71 9.71
C ALA A 4 16.82 -9.73 8.52
N SER A 5 16.25 -10.04 7.35
CA SER A 5 16.27 -9.18 6.17
C SER A 5 15.42 -7.91 6.26
N LEU A 6 14.57 -7.76 7.30
CA LEU A 6 13.76 -6.56 7.52
C LEU A 6 14.36 -5.56 8.52
N GLY A 7 15.32 -5.99 9.35
CA GLY A 7 15.86 -5.22 10.48
C GLY A 7 15.02 -5.36 11.76
N GLU A 8 15.65 -5.08 12.91
CA GLU A 8 14.99 -5.20 14.22
C GLU A 8 13.80 -4.23 14.34
N GLY A 9 12.73 -4.71 15.00
CA GLY A 9 11.52 -3.92 15.23
C GLY A 9 10.63 -3.72 13.99
N LYS A 10 10.94 -4.34 12.85
CA LYS A 10 10.14 -4.23 11.62
C LYS A 10 9.40 -5.52 11.28
N LYS A 11 8.15 -5.36 10.86
CA LYS A 11 7.29 -6.43 10.33
C LYS A 11 6.76 -6.03 8.96
N SER A 12 6.86 -6.92 7.98
CA SER A 12 6.24 -6.76 6.67
C SER A 12 4.84 -7.37 6.70
N ILE A 13 3.84 -6.58 6.31
CA ILE A 13 2.43 -6.98 6.24
C ILE A 13 2.02 -6.90 4.78
N ALA A 14 1.49 -8.00 4.24
CA ALA A 14 0.92 -8.02 2.90
C ALA A 14 -0.54 -7.58 2.99
N ILE A 15 -0.94 -6.60 2.18
CA ILE A 15 -2.29 -6.06 2.13
C ILE A 15 -2.76 -6.16 0.68
N GLU A 16 -3.90 -6.80 0.47
CA GLU A 16 -4.61 -6.81 -0.79
C GLU A 16 -5.77 -5.83 -0.72
N VAL A 17 -5.94 -5.02 -1.76
CA VAL A 17 -7.02 -4.02 -1.84
C VAL A 17 -7.82 -4.27 -3.12
N SER A 18 -9.06 -4.69 -2.95
CA SER A 18 -10.02 -4.85 -4.04
C SER A 18 -10.92 -3.62 -4.13
N ILE A 19 -11.12 -3.09 -5.33
CA ILE A 19 -11.90 -1.88 -5.56
C ILE A 19 -13.00 -2.21 -6.56
N GLN A 20 -14.24 -1.91 -6.19
CA GLN A 20 -15.40 -2.01 -7.07
C GLN A 20 -15.87 -0.61 -7.46
N PRO A 21 -15.66 -0.18 -8.70
CA PRO A 21 -16.15 1.11 -9.17
C PRO A 21 -17.68 1.11 -9.29
N VAL A 22 -18.32 2.21 -8.88
CA VAL A 22 -19.80 2.35 -8.88
C VAL A 22 -20.31 3.16 -10.08
N GLU A 23 -19.65 4.28 -10.40
CA GLU A 23 -20.15 5.24 -11.41
C GLU A 23 -19.43 5.15 -12.75
N LYS A 24 -18.13 4.89 -12.74
CA LYS A 24 -17.30 4.80 -13.95
C LYS A 24 -16.29 3.67 -13.84
N THR A 25 -15.91 3.11 -14.98
CA THR A 25 -14.73 2.26 -15.09
C THR A 25 -13.51 3.10 -14.74
N LEU A 26 -12.69 2.61 -13.81
CA LEU A 26 -11.41 3.23 -13.48
C LEU A 26 -10.38 2.90 -14.55
N THR A 27 -9.55 3.88 -14.90
CA THR A 27 -8.41 3.67 -15.79
C THR A 27 -7.18 3.24 -15.01
N ASP A 28 -6.13 2.83 -15.72
CA ASP A 28 -4.85 2.49 -15.10
C ASP A 28 -4.28 3.69 -14.33
N GLU A 29 -4.42 4.91 -14.84
CA GLU A 29 -3.99 6.13 -14.15
C GLU A 29 -4.77 6.40 -12.85
N ASP A 30 -6.08 6.10 -12.83
CA ASP A 30 -6.89 6.18 -11.61
C ASP A 30 -6.37 5.19 -10.55
N PHE A 31 -6.01 3.96 -10.95
CA PHE A 31 -5.44 2.95 -10.05
C PHE A 31 -4.04 3.31 -9.55
N GLU A 32 -3.17 3.84 -10.41
CA GLU A 32 -1.85 4.32 -10.00
C GLU A 32 -1.94 5.46 -8.98
N ALA A 33 -2.82 6.43 -9.22
CA ALA A 33 -3.07 7.53 -8.30
C ALA A 33 -3.59 7.02 -6.95
N LEU A 34 -4.49 6.03 -6.96
CA LEU A 34 -5.02 5.41 -5.75
C LEU A 34 -3.95 4.61 -4.99
N ALA A 35 -3.16 3.80 -5.68
CA ALA A 35 -2.06 3.05 -5.09
C ALA A 35 -1.05 3.98 -4.39
N LYS A 36 -0.68 5.08 -5.06
CA LYS A 36 0.19 6.11 -4.49
C LYS A 36 -0.43 6.73 -3.23
N ARG A 37 -1.71 7.09 -3.27
CA ARG A 37 -2.42 7.64 -2.10
C ARG A 37 -2.46 6.67 -0.93
N ILE A 38 -2.62 5.36 -1.18
CA ILE A 38 -2.59 4.34 -0.13
C ILE A 38 -1.21 4.31 0.54
N VAL A 39 -0.13 4.24 -0.25
CA VAL A 39 1.25 4.21 0.28
C VAL A 39 1.57 5.49 1.06
N GLU A 40 1.20 6.66 0.54
CA GLU A 40 1.40 7.94 1.24
C GLU A 40 0.67 7.99 2.58
N ASN A 41 -0.57 7.49 2.64
CA ASN A 41 -1.33 7.45 3.90
C ASN A 41 -0.74 6.46 4.90
N VAL A 42 -0.28 5.29 4.46
CA VAL A 42 0.43 4.33 5.33
C VAL A 42 1.70 4.96 5.90
N GLY A 43 2.47 5.68 5.08
CA GLY A 43 3.64 6.42 5.53
C GLY A 43 3.30 7.50 6.57
N LYS A 44 2.26 8.30 6.31
CA LYS A 44 1.82 9.39 7.21
C LYS A 44 1.26 8.89 8.54
N GLN A 45 0.42 7.86 8.51
CA GLN A 45 -0.35 7.44 9.68
C GLN A 45 0.35 6.36 10.52
N ALA A 46 1.07 5.45 9.88
CA ALA A 46 1.68 4.30 10.54
C ALA A 46 3.21 4.31 10.49
N GLY A 47 3.84 5.27 9.79
CA GLY A 47 5.28 5.27 9.54
C GLY A 47 5.76 4.10 8.68
N GLY A 48 4.83 3.41 7.99
CA GLY A 48 5.13 2.25 7.18
C GLY A 48 5.78 2.64 5.85
N VAL A 49 6.63 1.74 5.34
CA VAL A 49 7.26 1.90 4.02
C VAL A 49 6.86 0.74 3.12
N LEU A 50 6.61 1.01 1.85
CA LEU A 50 6.40 -0.04 0.87
C LEU A 50 7.69 -0.84 0.75
N ARG A 51 7.57 -2.16 0.86
CA ARG A 51 8.70 -3.06 0.68
C ARG A 51 9.01 -3.17 -0.82
N THR A 52 10.26 -2.90 -1.18
CA THR A 52 10.83 -3.09 -2.53
C THR A 52 11.55 -4.42 -2.66
#